data_AF-A0A1M2VBB7-F1
#
_entry.id   AF-A0A1M2VBB7-F1
#
_cell.length_a   1.000
_cell.length_b   1.000
_cell.length_c   1.000
_cell.angle_alpha   90.00
_cell.angle_beta   90.00
_cell.angle_gamma   90.00
#
_symmetry.space_group_name_H-M   'P 1'
#
loop_
_entity.id
_entity.type
_entity.pdbx_description
1 polymer ?
#
loop_
_entity_poly.entity_id
_entity_poly.type
_entity_poly.pdbx_seq_one_letter_code
_entity_poly.pdbx_strand_id
1 'polypeptide(L)'
;MPFPRVRELVLLGLPDVGELVVPHASVTPLFPAATHLHLVRKGLAGHGDMDFWRVHAPHATHIRISCLRAPFGKFMPSLANSVGIAHLPDLPPQRRRAYPTIRAVILHQDPPTELEQKRVATLEAYALLSNSFAHFQNACPDQGVKIVVVPPFYMHFEDWDVRLREDWLERMVGGPGCWKELELGNEQANMETT
;
A
#
# COMPACT_ATOMS: atom_id res chain seq x y z
N MET A 1 -21.33 6.47 -8.95
CA MET A 1 -21.88 7.30 -7.85
C MET A 1 -20.74 7.59 -6.90
N PRO A 2 -20.48 8.85 -6.52
CA PRO A 2 -19.46 9.18 -5.52
C PRO A 2 -19.94 8.90 -4.09
N PHE A 3 -18.99 8.65 -3.19
CA PHE A 3 -19.15 8.41 -1.75
C PHE A 3 -18.46 9.53 -0.95
N PRO A 4 -19.06 10.73 -0.88
CA PRO A 4 -18.36 11.95 -0.44
C PRO A 4 -18.05 12.00 1.06
N ARG A 5 -18.58 11.07 1.86
CA ARG A 5 -18.38 11.02 3.31
C ARG A 5 -17.44 9.91 3.76
N VAL A 6 -17.05 9.01 2.86
CA VAL A 6 -16.14 7.91 3.19
C VAL A 6 -14.75 8.48 3.46
N ARG A 7 -14.26 8.29 4.69
CA ARG A 7 -12.92 8.74 5.14
C ARG A 7 -11.89 7.62 5.14
N GLU A 8 -12.34 6.39 5.36
CA GLU A 8 -11.52 5.19 5.37
C GLU A 8 -12.14 4.17 4.43
N LEU A 9 -11.34 3.61 3.53
CA LEU A 9 -11.76 2.64 2.53
C LEU A 9 -10.87 1.41 2.63
N VAL A 10 -11.49 0.25 2.81
CA VAL A 10 -10.84 -1.05 2.79
C VAL A 10 -11.37 -1.83 1.60
N LEU A 11 -10.47 -2.36 0.77
CA LEU A 11 -10.81 -3.15 -0.41
C LEU A 11 -10.12 -4.50 -0.35
N LEU A 12 -10.93 -5.56 -0.33
CA LEU A 12 -10.49 -6.93 -0.34
C LEU A 12 -10.71 -7.54 -1.72
N GLY A 13 -9.63 -8.02 -2.35
CA GLY A 13 -9.73 -8.90 -3.51
C GLY A 13 -10.09 -8.23 -4.84
N LEU A 14 -9.93 -6.91 -4.95
CA LEU A 14 -10.09 -6.21 -6.23
C LEU A 14 -8.91 -6.53 -7.16
N PRO A 15 -9.14 -7.25 -8.28
CA PRO A 15 -8.08 -7.56 -9.23
C PRO A 15 -7.64 -6.29 -9.98
N ASP A 16 -8.61 -5.48 -10.41
CA ASP A 16 -8.40 -4.20 -11.09
C ASP A 16 -9.28 -3.10 -10.49
N VAL A 17 -8.66 -1.99 -10.10
CA VAL A 17 -9.37 -0.80 -9.60
C VAL A 17 -10.23 -0.14 -10.68
N GLY A 18 -9.94 -0.39 -11.96
CA GLY A 18 -10.78 0.01 -13.09
C GLY A 18 -12.20 -0.55 -13.02
N GLU A 19 -12.41 -1.70 -12.37
CA GLU A 19 -13.75 -2.27 -12.17
C GLU A 19 -14.65 -1.40 -11.27
N LEU A 20 -14.07 -0.51 -10.47
CA LEU A 20 -14.83 0.44 -9.64
C LEU A 20 -15.47 1.57 -10.46
N VAL A 21 -15.00 1.80 -11.69
CA VAL A 21 -15.44 2.91 -12.53
C VAL A 21 -16.09 2.39 -13.80
N VAL A 22 -17.32 2.82 -14.06
CA VAL A 22 -17.96 2.62 -15.36
C VAL A 22 -17.21 3.49 -16.40
N PRO A 23 -16.71 2.94 -17.53
CA PRO A 23 -15.74 3.60 -18.41
C PRO A 23 -16.12 4.95 -19.05
N HIS A 24 -17.33 5.47 -18.79
CA HIS A 24 -17.91 6.61 -19.50
C HIS A 24 -18.35 7.78 -18.59
N ALA A 25 -18.06 7.72 -17.28
CA ALA A 25 -18.41 8.81 -16.36
C ALA A 25 -17.30 9.87 -16.30
N SER A 26 -17.68 11.15 -16.34
CA SER A 26 -16.80 12.28 -16.01
C SER A 26 -16.05 11.98 -14.71
N VAL A 27 -14.75 12.26 -14.69
CA VAL A 27 -13.79 11.74 -13.68
C VAL A 27 -13.94 12.45 -12.34
N THR A 28 -15.10 12.29 -11.72
CA THR A 28 -15.39 12.78 -10.39
C THR A 28 -14.74 11.82 -9.40
N PRO A 29 -14.02 12.33 -8.36
CA PRO A 29 -13.46 11.47 -7.34
C PRO A 29 -14.56 10.59 -6.72
N LEU A 30 -14.31 9.28 -6.61
CA LEU A 30 -15.28 8.37 -6.00
C LEU A 30 -15.32 8.54 -4.48
N PHE A 31 -14.18 8.86 -3.88
CA PHE A 31 -14.00 8.96 -2.44
C PHE A 31 -13.28 10.28 -2.10
N PRO A 32 -13.90 11.45 -2.40
CA PRO A 32 -13.21 12.74 -2.26
C PRO A 32 -12.79 13.03 -0.82
N ALA A 33 -13.45 12.49 0.20
CA ALA A 33 -13.09 12.67 1.60
C ALA A 33 -12.18 11.55 2.16
N ALA A 34 -11.78 10.56 1.35
CA ALA A 34 -10.96 9.45 1.83
C ALA A 34 -9.56 9.94 2.19
N THR A 35 -9.14 9.56 3.39
CA THR A 35 -7.83 9.86 3.99
C THR A 35 -7.00 8.58 4.20
N HIS A 36 -7.67 7.44 4.37
CA HIS A 36 -7.04 6.16 4.63
C HIS A 36 -7.52 5.12 3.61
N LEU A 37 -6.57 4.47 2.93
CA LEU A 37 -6.83 3.42 1.93
C LEU A 37 -6.13 2.13 2.34
N HIS A 38 -6.86 1.04 2.56
CA HIS A 38 -6.30 -0.29 2.78
C HIS A 38 -6.66 -1.21 1.62
N LEU A 39 -5.65 -1.63 0.87
CA LEU A 39 -5.78 -2.48 -0.30
C LEU A 39 -5.23 -3.87 0.02
N VAL A 40 -6.09 -4.88 0.12
CA VAL A 40 -5.71 -6.28 0.32
C VAL A 40 -5.84 -7.02 -1.01
N ARG A 41 -4.71 -7.44 -1.60
CA ARG A 41 -4.66 -7.88 -3.00
C ARG A 41 -4.22 -9.33 -3.16
N LYS A 42 -4.99 -10.13 -3.88
CA LYS A 42 -4.60 -11.49 -4.30
C LYS A 42 -4.04 -11.44 -5.72
N GLY A 43 -2.74 -11.24 -5.85
CA GLY A 43 -2.05 -11.18 -7.15
C GLY A 43 -2.00 -9.77 -7.75
N LEU A 44 -0.83 -9.39 -8.31
CA LEU A 44 -0.56 -8.08 -8.89
C LEU A 44 -0.29 -8.20 -10.39
N ALA A 45 -1.28 -8.67 -11.15
CA ALA A 45 -1.18 -8.62 -12.60
C ALA A 45 -1.77 -7.29 -13.12
N GLY A 46 -0.91 -6.27 -13.29
CA GLY A 46 -1.04 -5.43 -14.50
C GLY A 46 -1.17 -3.91 -14.36
N HIS A 47 -1.67 -3.35 -13.25
CA HIS A 47 -2.07 -1.93 -13.25
C HIS A 47 -1.32 -1.05 -12.23
N GLY A 48 -1.01 0.17 -12.67
CA GLY A 48 -0.39 1.23 -11.88
C GLY A 48 -1.45 2.01 -11.11
N ASP A 49 -2.02 1.38 -10.08
CA ASP A 49 -3.26 1.83 -9.45
C ASP A 49 -3.15 3.16 -8.71
N MET A 50 -1.94 3.65 -8.48
CA MET A 50 -1.78 4.90 -7.74
C MET A 50 -2.30 6.10 -8.52
N ASP A 51 -2.26 6.06 -9.86
CA ASP A 51 -2.88 7.10 -10.68
C ASP A 51 -4.40 7.11 -10.52
N PHE A 52 -5.02 5.93 -10.41
CA PHE A 52 -6.44 5.80 -10.10
C PHE A 52 -6.75 6.40 -8.72
N TRP A 53 -5.99 6.02 -7.69
CA TRP A 53 -6.23 6.50 -6.33
C TRP A 53 -5.99 8.00 -6.19
N ARG A 54 -4.98 8.55 -6.87
CA ARG A 54 -4.75 10.00 -6.92
C ARG A 54 -5.99 10.76 -7.40
N VAL A 55 -6.68 10.21 -8.38
CA VAL A 55 -7.88 10.81 -8.96
C VAL A 55 -9.11 10.57 -8.07
N HIS A 56 -9.28 9.35 -7.58
CA HIS A 56 -10.52 8.95 -6.89
C HIS A 56 -10.52 9.14 -5.38
N ALA A 57 -9.35 9.31 -4.75
CA ALA A 57 -9.18 9.59 -3.34
C ALA A 57 -8.11 10.69 -3.11
N PRO A 58 -8.23 11.88 -3.72
CA PRO A 58 -7.16 12.88 -3.79
C PRO A 58 -6.67 13.41 -2.43
N HIS A 59 -7.38 13.12 -1.34
CA HIS A 59 -7.02 13.51 0.02
C HIS A 59 -6.45 12.36 0.85
N ALA A 60 -6.16 11.21 0.23
CA ALA A 60 -5.53 10.10 0.92
C ALA A 60 -4.16 10.52 1.46
N THR A 61 -3.97 10.30 2.76
CA THR A 61 -2.73 10.56 3.50
C THR A 61 -2.06 9.27 3.93
N HIS A 62 -2.82 8.20 4.13
CA HIS A 62 -2.35 6.90 4.58
C HIS A 62 -2.78 5.81 3.62
N ILE A 63 -1.84 4.96 3.23
CA ILE A 63 -2.10 3.82 2.35
C ILE A 63 -1.50 2.57 2.96
N ARG A 64 -2.30 1.52 3.15
CA ARG A 64 -1.84 0.19 3.52
C ARG A 64 -2.04 -0.73 2.34
N ILE A 65 -1.01 -1.46 1.94
CA ILE A 65 -1.14 -2.52 0.96
C ILE A 65 -0.73 -3.84 1.62
N SER A 66 -1.62 -4.83 1.56
CA SER A 66 -1.40 -6.15 2.13
C SER A 66 -1.57 -7.24 1.07
N CYS A 67 -1.00 -8.42 1.37
CA CYS A 67 -0.89 -9.56 0.46
C CYS A 67 -0.03 -9.29 -0.78
N LEU A 68 1.03 -8.48 -0.64
CA LEU A 68 1.93 -8.22 -1.76
C LEU A 68 2.71 -9.49 -2.11
N ARG A 69 2.52 -9.97 -3.34
CA ARG A 69 3.26 -11.09 -3.93
C ARG A 69 3.88 -10.66 -5.24
N ALA A 70 5.07 -11.20 -5.53
CA ALA A 70 5.71 -11.02 -6.82
C ALA A 70 5.06 -11.93 -7.89
N PRO A 71 5.11 -11.55 -9.19
CA PRO A 71 5.64 -10.30 -9.71
C PRO A 71 4.71 -9.10 -9.48
N PHE A 72 5.28 -7.90 -9.32
CA PHE A 72 4.56 -6.68 -8.94
C PHE A 72 4.21 -5.76 -10.12
N GLY A 73 4.47 -6.19 -11.36
CA GLY A 73 4.13 -5.47 -12.58
C GLY A 73 4.47 -3.98 -12.53
N LYS A 74 3.47 -3.13 -12.77
CA LYS A 74 3.61 -1.66 -12.77
C LYS A 74 3.38 -1.02 -11.39
N PHE A 75 3.08 -1.81 -10.35
CA PHE A 75 2.72 -1.28 -9.04
C PHE A 75 3.87 -0.54 -8.36
N MET A 76 5.04 -1.18 -8.22
CA MET A 76 6.19 -0.55 -7.55
C MET A 76 6.66 0.73 -8.27
N PRO A 77 6.80 0.76 -9.62
CA PRO A 77 7.02 2.01 -10.35
C PRO A 77 5.96 3.09 -10.09
N SER A 78 4.68 2.71 -10.06
CA SER A 78 3.57 3.63 -9.81
C SER A 78 3.61 4.20 -8.38
N LEU A 79 3.91 3.36 -7.38
CA LEU A 79 4.09 3.80 -5.99
C LEU A 79 5.30 4.74 -5.84
N ALA A 80 6.45 4.40 -6.43
CA ALA A 80 7.64 5.26 -6.43
C ALA A 80 7.33 6.65 -7.02
N ASN A 81 6.67 6.70 -8.17
CA ASN A 81 6.21 7.93 -8.82
C ASN A 81 5.28 8.76 -7.91
N SER A 82 4.39 8.08 -7.19
CA SER A 82 3.42 8.72 -6.29
C SER A 82 4.10 9.42 -5.12
N VAL A 83 5.13 8.78 -4.57
CA VAL A 83 5.88 9.31 -3.41
C VAL A 83 7.14 10.10 -3.80
N GLY A 84 7.42 10.27 -5.10
CA GLY A 84 8.49 11.13 -5.61
C GLY A 84 9.90 10.53 -5.49
N ILE A 85 10.03 9.21 -5.55
CA ILE A 85 11.33 8.53 -5.55
C ILE A 85 11.56 7.77 -6.85
N ALA A 86 12.79 7.36 -7.08
CA ALA A 86 13.09 6.35 -8.09
C ALA A 86 12.64 4.98 -7.60
N HIS A 87 12.09 4.15 -8.49
CA HIS A 87 11.69 2.77 -8.14
C HIS A 87 12.88 1.81 -8.04
N LEU A 88 14.04 2.21 -8.57
CA LEU A 88 15.33 1.53 -8.46
C LEU A 88 16.39 2.53 -7.99
N PRO A 89 17.40 2.10 -7.23
CA PRO A 89 18.45 2.99 -6.70
C PRO A 89 19.23 3.74 -7.78
N ASP A 90 19.48 3.10 -8.93
CA ASP A 90 20.34 3.65 -9.99
C ASP A 90 19.63 4.65 -10.90
N LEU A 91 18.32 4.83 -10.73
CA LEU A 91 17.53 5.76 -11.53
C LEU A 91 17.45 7.12 -10.84
N PRO A 92 17.42 8.23 -11.60
CA PRO A 92 17.28 9.55 -11.01
C PRO A 92 15.93 9.67 -10.29
N PRO A 93 15.89 10.26 -9.08
CA PRO A 93 14.64 10.46 -8.36
C PRO A 93 13.72 11.41 -9.09
N GLN A 94 12.42 11.20 -8.94
CA GLN A 94 11.44 12.15 -9.44
C GLN A 94 11.41 13.40 -8.57
N ARG A 95 11.66 14.57 -9.15
CA ARG A 95 11.71 15.84 -8.39
C ARG A 95 10.37 16.25 -7.79
N ARG A 96 9.26 15.60 -8.16
CA ARG A 96 7.91 15.93 -7.68
C ARG A 96 7.09 14.68 -7.45
N ARG A 97 6.40 14.63 -6.32
CA ARG A 97 5.42 13.60 -6.00
C ARG A 97 4.22 13.71 -6.92
N ALA A 98 3.86 12.62 -7.59
CA ALA A 98 2.61 12.58 -8.35
C ALA A 98 1.38 12.62 -7.42
N TYR A 99 1.51 12.15 -6.18
CA TYR A 99 0.43 12.09 -5.19
C TYR A 99 0.85 12.81 -3.89
N PRO A 100 0.78 14.15 -3.86
CA PRO A 100 1.46 14.97 -2.85
C PRO A 100 0.88 14.88 -1.43
N THR A 101 -0.32 14.30 -1.26
CA THR A 101 -0.99 14.17 0.03
C THR A 101 -0.55 12.96 0.83
N ILE A 102 0.02 11.93 0.19
CA ILE A 102 0.50 10.73 0.88
C ILE A 102 1.58 11.12 1.89
N ARG A 103 1.38 10.70 3.14
CA ARG A 103 2.30 10.89 4.27
C ARG A 103 2.81 9.58 4.84
N ALA A 104 2.05 8.50 4.69
CA ALA A 104 2.45 7.21 5.20
C ALA A 104 2.00 6.07 4.29
N VAL A 105 2.89 5.08 4.12
CA VAL A 105 2.58 3.82 3.43
C VAL A 105 2.97 2.64 4.31
N ILE A 106 2.05 1.70 4.50
CA ILE A 106 2.30 0.41 5.14
C ILE A 106 2.33 -0.65 4.05
N LEU A 107 3.39 -1.44 4.00
CA LEU A 107 3.58 -2.53 3.03
C LEU A 107 3.65 -3.86 3.77
N HIS A 108 2.81 -4.81 3.38
CA HIS A 108 2.87 -6.19 3.86
C HIS A 108 3.03 -7.16 2.68
N GLN A 109 4.16 -7.87 2.69
CA GLN A 109 4.52 -8.90 1.71
C GLN A 109 4.24 -10.29 2.29
N ASP A 110 3.54 -11.12 1.51
CA ASP A 110 3.32 -12.51 1.88
C ASP A 110 4.62 -13.31 1.68
N PRO A 111 4.99 -14.21 2.62
CA PRO A 111 6.08 -15.13 2.39
C PRO A 111 5.73 -16.12 1.27
N PRO A 112 6.73 -16.64 0.53
CA PRO A 112 6.49 -17.67 -0.47
C PRO A 112 5.98 -18.94 0.22
N THR A 113 4.96 -19.57 -0.35
CA THR A 113 4.47 -20.89 0.08
C THR A 113 5.54 -21.96 -0.09
N GLU A 114 5.41 -23.11 0.58
CA GLU A 114 6.37 -24.23 0.45
C GLU A 114 6.56 -24.69 -1.01
N LEU A 115 5.50 -24.64 -1.81
CA LEU A 115 5.58 -24.99 -3.23
C LEU A 115 6.35 -23.93 -4.03
N GLU A 116 6.15 -22.66 -3.70
CA GLU A 116 6.83 -21.52 -4.33
C GLU A 116 8.31 -21.47 -3.95
N GLN A 117 8.68 -21.86 -2.73
CA GLN A 117 10.07 -21.92 -2.28
C GLN A 117 10.92 -22.90 -3.10
N LYS A 118 10.30 -23.90 -3.74
CA LYS A 118 11.01 -24.84 -4.64
C LYS A 118 11.37 -24.21 -5.99
N ARG A 119 10.90 -23.00 -6.27
CA ARG A 119 11.10 -22.30 -7.54
C ARG A 119 12.08 -21.14 -7.35
N VAL A 120 13.29 -21.28 -7.89
CA VAL A 120 14.35 -20.25 -7.80
C VAL A 120 13.84 -18.88 -8.22
N ALA A 121 13.15 -18.79 -9.36
CA ALA A 121 12.59 -17.54 -9.87
C ALA A 121 11.61 -16.86 -8.89
N THR A 122 10.85 -17.64 -8.11
CA THR A 122 9.94 -17.08 -7.10
C THR A 122 10.71 -16.52 -5.89
N LEU A 123 11.78 -17.19 -5.46
CA LEU A 123 12.64 -16.69 -4.40
C LEU A 123 13.39 -15.42 -4.81
N GLU A 124 13.90 -15.37 -6.04
CA GLU A 124 14.52 -14.17 -6.61
C GLU A 124 13.53 -13.02 -6.66
N ALA A 125 12.30 -13.27 -7.15
CA ALA A 125 11.26 -12.25 -7.21
C ALA A 125 10.83 -11.76 -5.81
N TYR A 126 10.78 -12.66 -4.82
CA TYR A 126 10.54 -12.31 -3.42
C TYR A 126 11.65 -11.40 -2.87
N ALA A 127 12.92 -11.78 -3.07
CA ALA A 127 14.07 -10.99 -2.63
C ALA A 127 14.11 -9.60 -3.29
N LEU A 128 13.80 -9.52 -4.58
CA LEU A 128 13.68 -8.24 -5.30
C LEU A 128 12.60 -7.33 -4.69
N LEU A 129 11.46 -7.90 -4.30
CA LEU A 129 10.40 -7.14 -3.62
C LEU A 129 10.86 -6.63 -2.26
N SER A 130 11.52 -7.47 -1.46
CA SER A 130 12.06 -7.06 -0.17
C SER A 130 13.15 -5.98 -0.31
N ASN A 131 14.02 -6.08 -1.31
CA ASN A 131 15.00 -5.04 -1.62
C ASN A 131 14.33 -3.73 -2.04
N SER A 132 13.24 -3.81 -2.80
CA SER A 132 12.47 -2.63 -3.19
C SER A 132 11.83 -1.95 -1.98
N PHE A 133 11.33 -2.73 -1.02
CA PHE A 133 10.78 -2.19 0.23
C PHE A 133 11.84 -1.49 1.06
N ALA A 134 13.02 -2.08 1.22
CA ALA A 134 14.15 -1.46 1.91
C ALA A 134 14.56 -0.14 1.23
N HIS A 135 14.63 -0.12 -0.11
CA HIS A 135 14.87 1.11 -0.87
C HIS A 135 13.83 2.20 -0.58
N PHE A 136 12.54 1.84 -0.53
CA PHE A 136 11.47 2.79 -0.22
C PHE A 136 11.57 3.31 1.22
N GLN A 137 11.87 2.45 2.19
CA GLN A 137 12.09 2.86 3.59
C GLN A 137 13.21 3.87 3.73
N ASN A 138 14.27 3.74 2.92
CA ASN A 138 15.42 4.63 2.96
C ASN A 138 15.21 5.94 2.19
N ALA A 139 14.54 5.90 1.03
CA ALA A 139 14.43 7.06 0.13
C ALA A 139 13.20 7.97 0.40
N CYS A 140 12.10 7.41 0.91
CA CYS A 140 10.86 8.16 1.15
C CYS A 140 10.93 9.20 2.29
N PRO A 141 11.71 9.03 3.37
CA PRO A 141 11.84 10.04 4.42
C PRO A 141 12.27 11.42 3.90
N ASP A 142 13.18 11.46 2.92
CA ASP A 142 13.60 12.71 2.26
C ASP A 142 12.46 13.42 1.51
N GLN A 143 11.40 12.69 1.18
CA GLN A 143 10.17 13.20 0.58
C GLN A 143 9.08 13.51 1.62
N GLY A 144 9.39 13.36 2.91
CA GLY A 144 8.42 13.49 4.01
C GLY A 144 7.31 12.44 3.96
N VAL A 145 7.64 11.22 3.54
CA VAL A 145 6.74 10.06 3.51
C VAL A 145 7.30 8.95 4.41
N LYS A 146 6.53 8.53 5.41
CA LYS A 146 6.87 7.40 6.29
C LYS A 146 6.53 6.08 5.58
N ILE A 147 7.47 5.16 5.50
CA ILE A 147 7.22 3.80 4.99
C ILE A 147 7.42 2.81 6.13
N VAL A 148 6.41 1.97 6.36
CA VAL A 148 6.47 0.87 7.32
C VAL A 148 6.31 -0.43 6.57
N VAL A 149 7.30 -1.31 6.71
CA VAL A 149 7.23 -2.67 6.18
C VAL A 149 6.87 -3.59 7.33
N VAL A 150 5.70 -4.22 7.24
CA VAL A 150 5.23 -5.16 8.26
C VAL A 150 6.03 -6.46 8.10
N PRO A 151 6.50 -7.09 9.20
CA PRO A 151 7.15 -8.39 9.15
C PRO A 151 6.29 -9.39 8.35
N PRO A 152 6.91 -10.20 7.48
CA PRO A 152 6.17 -11.10 6.61
C PRO A 152 5.46 -12.16 7.46
N PHE A 153 4.15 -12.28 7.29
CA PHE A 153 3.39 -13.41 7.80
C PHE A 153 2.45 -13.93 6.72
N TYR A 154 2.17 -15.22 6.80
CA TYR A 154 1.18 -15.83 5.93
C TYR A 154 -0.19 -15.78 6.60
N MET A 155 -1.18 -15.32 5.85
CA MET A 155 -2.60 -15.43 6.20
C MET A 155 -3.31 -15.91 4.95
N HIS A 156 -4.19 -16.91 5.08
CA HIS A 156 -4.99 -17.33 3.93
C HIS A 156 -5.85 -16.15 3.48
N PHE A 157 -6.00 -16.00 2.17
CA PHE A 157 -6.75 -14.86 1.62
C PHE A 157 -8.18 -14.81 2.16
N GLU A 158 -8.76 -15.99 2.41
CA GLU A 158 -10.09 -16.21 2.94
C GLU A 158 -10.23 -15.71 4.39
N ASP A 159 -9.13 -15.68 5.16
CA ASP A 159 -9.11 -15.19 6.55
C ASP A 159 -9.03 -13.66 6.63
N TRP A 160 -8.70 -12.98 5.51
CA TRP A 160 -8.63 -11.52 5.51
C TRP A 160 -9.98 -10.84 5.74
N ASP A 161 -11.12 -11.44 5.35
CA ASP A 161 -12.42 -10.83 5.68
C ASP A 161 -12.62 -10.74 7.19
N VAL A 162 -12.28 -11.81 7.92
CA VAL A 162 -12.37 -11.84 9.39
C VAL A 162 -11.46 -10.78 9.99
N ARG A 163 -10.19 -10.75 9.57
CA ARG A 163 -9.23 -9.79 10.12
C ARG A 163 -9.60 -8.34 9.80
N LEU A 164 -10.01 -8.04 8.56
CA LEU A 164 -10.42 -6.69 8.17
C LEU A 164 -11.65 -6.24 8.95
N ARG A 165 -12.59 -7.15 9.23
CA ARG A 165 -13.77 -6.85 10.05
C ARG A 165 -13.39 -6.54 11.50
N GLU A 166 -12.47 -7.30 12.08
CA GLU A 166 -11.94 -7.02 13.42
C GLU A 166 -11.24 -5.67 13.49
N ASP A 167 -10.30 -5.41 12.57
CA ASP A 167 -9.56 -4.14 12.48
C ASP A 167 -10.53 -2.96 12.27
N TRP A 168 -11.61 -3.15 11.48
CA TRP A 168 -12.65 -2.15 11.27
C TRP A 168 -13.47 -1.87 12.53
N LEU A 169 -13.91 -2.92 13.23
CA LEU A 169 -14.66 -2.79 14.48
C LEU A 169 -13.85 -2.07 15.55
N GLU A 170 -12.56 -2.40 15.67
CA GLU A 170 -11.62 -1.71 16.55
C GLU A 170 -11.56 -0.21 16.22
N ARG A 171 -11.50 0.14 14.93
CA ARG A 171 -11.49 1.54 14.49
C ARG A 171 -12.77 2.29 14.86
N MET A 172 -13.92 1.63 14.75
CA MET A 172 -15.22 2.22 15.10
C MET A 172 -15.38 2.53 16.58
N VAL A 173 -14.65 1.85 17.46
CA VAL A 173 -14.60 2.14 18.91
C VAL A 173 -13.43 3.06 19.31
N GLY A 174 -12.71 3.62 18.34
CA GLY A 174 -11.62 4.58 18.54
C GLY A 174 -10.22 3.97 18.69
N GLY A 175 -10.08 2.65 18.60
CA GLY A 175 -8.77 1.98 18.58
C GLY A 175 -8.06 2.13 17.23
N PRO A 176 -6.76 1.82 17.10
CA PRO A 176 -5.96 2.03 15.89
C PRO A 176 -6.36 1.16 14.68
N GLY A 177 -6.97 0.00 14.91
CA GLY A 177 -7.33 -0.95 13.86
C GLY A 177 -6.09 -1.40 13.05
N CYS A 178 -6.21 -1.41 11.72
CA CYS A 178 -5.12 -1.81 10.82
C CYS A 178 -4.01 -0.75 10.64
N TRP A 179 -3.97 0.31 11.46
CA TRP A 179 -2.98 1.40 11.35
C TRP A 179 -1.94 1.42 12.48
N LYS A 180 -2.02 0.47 13.43
CA LYS A 180 -1.17 0.39 14.63
C LYS A 180 0.34 0.39 14.35
N GLU A 181 0.78 -0.14 13.22
CA GLU A 181 2.21 -0.19 12.86
C GLU A 181 2.80 1.20 12.59
N LEU A 182 1.97 2.21 12.31
CA LEU A 182 2.40 3.59 12.21
C LEU A 182 2.69 4.23 13.57
N GLU A 183 2.00 3.77 14.62
CA GLU A 183 2.16 4.27 15.99
C GLU A 183 3.42 3.67 16.62
N LEU A 184 3.63 2.35 16.46
CA LEU A 184 4.80 1.63 16.99
C LEU A 184 6.13 2.15 16.43
N GLY A 185 6.16 2.56 15.16
CA GLY A 185 7.36 3.14 14.55
C GLY A 185 7.77 4.51 15.12
N ASN A 186 6.89 5.19 15.87
CA ASN A 186 7.26 6.44 16.55
C ASN A 186 7.89 6.18 17.93
N GLU A 187 7.62 5.04 18.56
CA GLU A 187 8.16 4.70 19.89
C GLU A 187 9.60 4.17 19.79
N GLN A 188 9.91 3.38 18.76
CA GLN A 188 11.27 2.87 18.52
C GLN A 188 12.27 3.99 18.21
N ALA A 189 11.86 5.04 17.49
CA ALA A 189 12.71 6.21 17.22
C ALA A 189 13.04 7.05 18.47
N ASN A 190 12.20 6.98 19.51
CA ASN A 190 12.43 7.71 20.76
C ASN A 190 13.29 6.93 21.77
N MET A 191 13.42 5.60 21.62
CA MET A 191 14.28 4.77 22.48
C MET A 191 15.76 4.78 22.04
N GLU A 192 16.07 5.16 20.81
CA GLU A 192 17.46 5.25 20.31
C GLU A 192 18.14 6.61 20.61
N THR A 193 17.42 7.54 21.26
CA THR A 193 17.89 8.90 21.59
C THR A 193 18.14 9.15 23.08
N THR A 194 18.15 8.12 23.91
CA THR A 194 18.47 8.19 25.36
C THR A 194 19.59 7.23 25.72
#